data_AF-A0A953L284-F1
#
_entry.id   AF-A0A953L284-F1
#
_cell.length_a   1.000
_cell.length_b   1.000
_cell.length_c   1.000
_cell.angle_alpha   90.00
_cell.angle_beta   90.00
_cell.angle_gamma   90.00
#
_symmetry.space_group_name_H-M   'P 1'
#
loop_
_entity.id
_entity.type
_entity.pdbx_description
1 polymer ?
#
loop_
_entity_poly.entity_id
_entity_poly.type
_entity_poly.pdbx_seq_one_letter_code
_entity_poly.pdbx_strand_id
1 'polypeptide(L)'
;MASIPFIKVYNSYGNHGHILIIGHLFLVPERQQVEQKRVSNNFIALLQLFRKKTIPNARLRLWFDGQAYHTTTEFDGFFKFDFHTGHREISGWNDVEVELLGKEDEVICSSRGALYMPERTRYAFISDIDDTIMKSYSATIIRRLYELISRSPAKRRFVLTTPANSIMPWRKAIRWMAIKTPSSMSAAVSGTSMIT
;
A
#
# COMPACT_ATOMS: atom_id res chain seq x y z
N MET A 1 26.03 -19.71 -12.42
CA MET A 1 25.22 -19.89 -11.20
C MET A 1 23.76 -19.69 -11.58
N ALA A 2 22.92 -20.70 -11.41
CA ALA A 2 21.48 -20.55 -11.62
C ALA A 2 20.93 -19.57 -10.58
N SER A 3 20.21 -18.54 -11.02
CA SER A 3 19.60 -17.56 -10.14
C SER A 3 18.30 -18.14 -9.59
N ILE A 4 18.16 -18.18 -8.26
CA ILE A 4 16.95 -18.65 -7.58
C ILE A 4 15.88 -17.55 -7.69
N PRO A 5 14.70 -17.83 -8.26
CA PRO A 5 13.59 -16.87 -8.33
C PRO A 5 13.12 -16.42 -6.94
N PHE A 6 12.67 -15.17 -6.85
CA PHE A 6 12.19 -14.57 -5.61
C PHE A 6 10.79 -13.96 -5.80
N ILE A 7 9.83 -14.40 -4.99
CA ILE A 7 8.47 -13.88 -4.98
C ILE A 7 8.38 -12.78 -3.92
N LYS A 8 7.95 -11.58 -4.31
CA LYS A 8 7.61 -10.48 -3.40
C LYS A 8 6.09 -10.32 -3.36
N VAL A 9 5.47 -10.79 -2.29
CA VAL A 9 4.04 -10.54 -2.04
C VAL A 9 3.90 -9.20 -1.33
N TYR A 10 3.04 -8.32 -1.85
CA TYR A 10 2.78 -7.03 -1.22
C TYR A 10 1.68 -7.16 -0.17
N ASN A 11 1.60 -6.17 0.73
CA ASN A 11 0.49 -6.06 1.66
C ASN A 11 -0.81 -5.99 0.88
N SER A 12 -1.57 -7.07 1.00
CA SER A 12 -2.77 -7.34 0.25
C SER A 12 -3.97 -7.01 1.11
N TYR A 13 -5.12 -6.78 0.48
CA TYR A 13 -6.33 -6.39 1.19
C TYR A 13 -7.54 -7.04 0.53
N GLY A 14 -8.67 -6.97 1.21
CA GLY A 14 -9.95 -7.36 0.64
C GLY A 14 -11.07 -7.17 1.64
N ASN A 15 -12.17 -7.84 1.39
CA ASN A 15 -13.37 -7.80 2.20
C ASN A 15 -14.04 -9.19 2.25
N HIS A 16 -15.20 -9.27 2.90
CA HIS A 16 -15.92 -10.53 3.10
C HIS A 16 -16.46 -11.18 1.82
N GLY A 17 -16.42 -10.49 0.68
CA GLY A 17 -16.86 -11.04 -0.61
C GLY A 17 -15.72 -11.19 -1.62
N HIS A 18 -14.63 -10.44 -1.47
CA HIS A 18 -13.61 -10.29 -2.50
C HIS A 18 -12.21 -10.09 -1.91
N ILE A 19 -11.24 -10.84 -2.40
CA ILE A 19 -9.84 -10.80 -1.95
C ILE A 19 -8.94 -10.44 -3.12
N LEU A 20 -8.04 -9.50 -2.87
CA LEU A 20 -7.03 -9.08 -3.82
C LEU A 20 -5.64 -9.32 -3.23
N ILE A 21 -4.90 -10.28 -3.82
CA ILE A 21 -3.49 -10.52 -3.47
C ILE A 21 -2.62 -10.19 -4.66
N ILE A 22 -1.62 -9.34 -4.44
CA ILE A 22 -0.74 -8.83 -5.49
C ILE A 22 0.72 -8.97 -5.11
N GLY A 23 1.57 -9.07 -6.12
CA GLY A 23 3.00 -9.15 -5.92
C GLY A 23 3.78 -9.06 -7.22
N HIS A 24 5.07 -9.36 -7.12
CA HIS A 24 5.98 -9.45 -8.25
C HIS A 24 6.89 -10.67 -8.12
N LEU A 25 7.22 -11.27 -9.26
CA LEU A 25 8.20 -12.34 -9.37
C LEU A 25 9.50 -11.81 -9.99
N PHE A 26 10.58 -11.90 -9.22
CA PHE A 26 11.91 -11.45 -9.61
C PHE A 26 12.83 -12.63 -9.92
N LEU A 27 13.73 -12.45 -10.89
CA LEU A 27 14.75 -13.44 -11.22
C LEU A 27 15.90 -13.47 -10.20
N VAL A 28 16.13 -12.35 -9.52
CA VAL A 28 17.24 -12.16 -8.58
C VAL A 28 16.69 -11.51 -7.31
N PRO A 29 17.09 -11.98 -6.11
CA PRO A 29 16.65 -11.40 -4.86
C PRO A 29 17.05 -9.92 -4.74
N GLU A 30 16.27 -9.18 -3.96
CA GLU A 30 16.52 -7.77 -3.66
C GLU A 30 17.88 -7.63 -2.96
N ARG A 31 18.84 -6.95 -3.59
CA ARG A 31 20.08 -6.57 -2.91
C ARG A 31 19.73 -5.56 -1.83
N GLN A 32 20.16 -5.81 -0.59
CA GLN A 32 20.11 -4.80 0.47
C GLN A 32 20.83 -3.55 -0.02
N GLN A 33 20.17 -2.39 0.08
CA GLN A 33 20.79 -1.12 -0.24
C GLN A 33 21.87 -0.82 0.79
N VAL A 34 23.11 -1.16 0.46
CA VAL A 34 24.27 -0.70 1.22
C VAL A 34 24.37 0.82 1.05
N GLU A 35 24.43 1.55 2.16
CA GLU A 35 24.51 3.00 2.14
C GLU A 35 25.80 3.44 1.42
N GLN A 36 25.65 4.03 0.23
CA GLN A 36 26.80 4.37 -0.62
C GLN A 36 27.32 5.76 -0.26
N LYS A 37 28.61 5.85 0.10
CA LYS A 37 29.27 7.10 0.52
C LYS A 37 29.56 8.10 -0.62
N ARG A 38 29.45 7.69 -1.90
CA ARG A 38 29.78 8.52 -3.08
C ARG A 38 28.54 8.81 -3.95
N VAL A 39 28.41 10.07 -4.39
CA VAL A 39 27.27 10.58 -5.18
C VAL A 39 27.13 9.88 -6.54
N SER A 40 28.23 9.58 -7.23
CA SER A 40 28.22 8.87 -8.52
C SER A 40 27.62 7.46 -8.41
N ASN A 41 27.91 6.77 -7.32
CA ASN A 41 27.37 5.44 -7.08
C ASN A 41 25.88 5.48 -6.69
N ASN A 42 25.41 6.59 -6.11
CA ASN A 42 23.99 6.79 -5.81
C ASN A 42 23.16 6.89 -7.09
N PHE A 43 23.66 7.60 -8.12
CA PHE A 43 23.01 7.66 -9.42
C PHE A 43 22.94 6.29 -10.11
N ILE A 44 24.02 5.51 -10.06
CA ILE A 44 24.05 4.13 -10.58
C ILE A 44 23.08 3.24 -9.81
N ALA A 45 23.05 3.35 -8.47
CA ALA A 45 22.10 2.61 -7.63
C ALA A 45 20.65 2.97 -7.96
N LEU A 46 20.36 4.25 -8.22
CA LEU A 46 19.05 4.71 -8.67
C LEU A 46 18.66 4.11 -10.02
N LEU A 47 19.56 4.12 -11.01
CA LEU A 47 19.31 3.49 -12.32
C LEU A 47 19.12 1.97 -12.21
N GLN A 48 19.81 1.31 -11.28
CA GLN A 48 19.67 -0.13 -11.04
C GLN A 48 18.28 -0.50 -10.47
N LEU A 49 17.59 0.41 -9.77
CA LEU A 49 16.23 0.17 -9.30
C LEU A 49 15.24 -0.05 -10.45
N PHE A 50 15.45 0.65 -11.58
CA PHE A 50 14.60 0.52 -12.77
C PHE A 50 14.96 -0.68 -13.65
N ARG A 51 16.09 -1.36 -13.40
CA ARG A 51 16.57 -2.52 -14.20
C ARG A 51 16.43 -3.86 -13.48
N LYS A 52 15.47 -4.00 -12.56
CA LYS A 52 15.20 -5.28 -11.91
C LYS A 52 14.64 -6.27 -12.93
N LYS A 53 15.30 -7.43 -13.06
CA LYS A 53 14.85 -8.51 -13.93
C LYS A 53 13.71 -9.27 -13.27
N THR A 54 12.60 -9.37 -13.96
CA THR A 54 11.40 -10.09 -13.54
C THR A 54 11.15 -11.29 -14.44
N ILE A 55 10.27 -12.19 -14.00
CA ILE A 55 9.96 -13.43 -14.74
C ILE A 55 8.52 -13.35 -15.25
N PRO A 56 8.31 -13.24 -16.58
CA PRO A 56 6.98 -13.23 -17.17
C PRO A 56 6.43 -14.63 -17.39
N ASN A 57 5.09 -14.73 -17.53
CA ASN A 57 4.36 -15.96 -17.87
C ASN A 57 4.66 -17.17 -16.95
N ALA A 58 5.00 -16.89 -15.68
CA ALA A 58 5.26 -17.93 -14.69
C ALA A 58 3.97 -18.33 -14.01
N ARG A 59 3.76 -19.64 -13.79
CA ARG A 59 2.59 -20.18 -13.09
C ARG A 59 2.77 -20.03 -11.58
N LEU A 60 1.79 -19.43 -10.93
CA LEU A 60 1.77 -19.26 -9.48
C LEU A 60 0.54 -19.95 -8.88
N ARG A 61 0.69 -20.44 -7.65
CA ARG A 61 -0.39 -21.01 -6.84
C ARG A 61 -0.48 -20.30 -5.50
N LEU A 62 -1.70 -20.02 -5.07
CA LEU A 62 -2.02 -19.50 -3.75
C LEU A 62 -2.90 -20.51 -3.04
N TRP A 63 -2.53 -20.87 -1.82
CA TRP A 63 -3.39 -21.64 -0.92
C TRP A 63 -4.16 -20.69 -0.03
N PHE A 64 -5.48 -20.69 -0.14
CA PHE A 64 -6.35 -19.87 0.68
C PHE A 64 -7.62 -20.65 1.05
N ASP A 65 -7.89 -20.75 2.35
CA ASP A 65 -9.06 -21.44 2.90
C ASP A 65 -9.24 -22.89 2.40
N GLY A 66 -8.12 -23.62 2.27
CA GLY A 66 -8.12 -25.00 1.75
C GLY A 66 -8.38 -25.12 0.23
N GLN A 67 -8.52 -24.00 -0.47
CA GLN A 67 -8.65 -23.95 -1.92
C GLN A 67 -7.34 -23.46 -2.57
N ALA A 68 -7.04 -24.00 -3.75
CA ALA A 68 -5.89 -23.59 -4.56
C ALA A 68 -6.34 -22.65 -5.67
N TYR A 69 -5.84 -21.43 -5.65
CA TYR A 69 -6.02 -20.45 -6.72
C TYR A 69 -4.77 -20.41 -7.58
N HIS A 70 -4.95 -20.26 -8.89
CA HIS A 70 -3.85 -20.22 -9.85
C HIS A 70 -3.88 -18.92 -10.65
N THR A 71 -2.70 -18.37 -10.91
CA THR A 71 -2.54 -17.20 -11.78
C THR A 71 -1.23 -17.31 -12.56
N THR A 72 -1.05 -16.43 -13.55
CA THR A 72 0.20 -16.33 -14.32
C THR A 72 0.75 -14.93 -14.21
N THR A 73 2.08 -14.79 -14.10
CA THR A 73 2.70 -13.47 -14.10
C THR A 73 2.57 -12.78 -15.46
N GLU A 74 2.37 -11.47 -15.43
CA GLU A 74 2.36 -10.60 -16.61
C GLU A 74 3.76 -10.38 -17.18
N PHE A 75 3.88 -9.60 -18.26
CA PHE A 75 5.14 -9.37 -18.98
C PHE A 75 6.24 -8.73 -18.13
N ASP A 76 5.86 -7.97 -17.10
CA ASP A 76 6.74 -7.31 -16.14
C ASP A 76 6.94 -8.14 -14.86
N GLY A 77 6.40 -9.36 -14.81
CA GLY A 77 6.45 -10.26 -13.66
C GLY A 77 5.49 -9.88 -12.52
N PHE A 78 4.59 -8.91 -12.73
CA PHE A 78 3.47 -8.66 -11.83
C PHE A 78 2.52 -9.86 -11.80
N PHE A 79 1.90 -10.12 -10.65
CA PHE A 79 0.81 -11.08 -10.55
C PHE A 79 -0.30 -10.56 -9.65
N LYS A 80 -1.50 -11.05 -9.93
CA LYS A 80 -2.72 -10.77 -9.18
C LYS A 80 -3.53 -12.04 -9.00
N PHE A 81 -3.92 -12.31 -7.77
CA PHE A 81 -5.01 -13.22 -7.42
C PHE A 81 -6.22 -12.37 -7.05
N ASP A 82 -7.32 -12.67 -7.70
CA ASP A 82 -8.56 -11.89 -7.66
C ASP A 82 -9.71 -12.90 -7.61
N PHE A 83 -10.27 -13.12 -6.42
CA PHE A 83 -11.26 -14.16 -6.21
C PHE A 83 -12.27 -13.79 -5.13
N HIS A 84 -13.43 -14.44 -5.21
CA HIS A 84 -14.49 -14.28 -4.21
C HIS A 84 -14.29 -15.30 -3.09
N THR A 85 -14.45 -14.84 -1.84
CA THR A 85 -14.40 -15.71 -0.67
C THR A 85 -15.80 -16.12 -0.25
N GLY A 86 -16.02 -17.42 -0.08
CA GLY A 86 -17.32 -18.00 0.20
C GLY A 86 -17.56 -18.24 1.68
N HIS A 87 -17.75 -17.19 2.48
CA HIS A 87 -18.36 -17.26 3.82
C HIS A 87 -17.45 -17.39 5.06
N ARG A 88 -16.12 -17.28 4.95
CA ARG A 88 -15.29 -17.26 6.17
C ARG A 88 -15.17 -15.85 6.75
N GLU A 89 -15.58 -15.68 8.01
CA GLU A 89 -15.32 -14.48 8.82
C GLU A 89 -13.84 -14.44 9.20
N ILE A 90 -13.01 -14.02 8.25
CA ILE A 90 -11.61 -13.73 8.49
C ILE A 90 -11.51 -12.24 8.80
N SER A 91 -10.93 -11.87 9.94
CA SER A 91 -10.65 -10.49 10.31
C SER A 91 -9.19 -10.30 10.70
N GLY A 92 -8.71 -9.06 10.59
CA GLY A 92 -7.34 -8.70 10.92
C GLY A 92 -6.32 -9.12 9.87
N TRP A 93 -5.07 -9.24 10.31
CA TRP A 93 -3.94 -9.66 9.48
C TRP A 93 -3.87 -11.17 9.38
N ASN A 94 -3.76 -11.68 8.16
CA ASN A 94 -3.72 -13.09 7.84
C ASN A 94 -2.53 -13.37 6.93
N ASP A 95 -1.78 -14.42 7.25
CA ASP A 95 -0.68 -14.85 6.41
C ASP A 95 -1.23 -15.58 5.18
N VAL A 96 -0.67 -15.26 4.02
CA VAL A 96 -0.95 -15.94 2.75
C VAL A 96 0.35 -16.45 2.16
N GLU A 97 0.32 -17.62 1.53
CA GLU A 97 1.50 -18.20 0.92
C GLU A 97 1.30 -18.36 -0.59
N VAL A 98 2.23 -17.78 -1.35
CA VAL A 98 2.26 -17.85 -2.81
C VAL A 98 3.44 -18.71 -3.24
N GLU A 99 3.17 -19.68 -4.08
CA GLU A 99 4.12 -20.66 -4.61
C GLU A 99 4.35 -20.42 -6.09
N LEU A 100 5.60 -20.50 -6.52
CA LEU A 100 6.01 -20.59 -7.92
C LEU A 100 6.04 -22.06 -8.34
N LEU A 101 5.29 -22.37 -9.40
CA LEU A 101 5.21 -23.72 -9.95
C LEU A 101 6.15 -23.90 -11.14
N GLY A 102 6.76 -25.08 -11.21
CA GLY A 102 7.50 -25.55 -12.36
C GLY A 102 6.63 -26.22 -13.42
N LYS A 103 7.25 -27.06 -14.25
CA LYS A 103 6.55 -27.66 -15.42
C LYS A 103 5.65 -28.83 -15.03
N GLU A 104 6.00 -29.54 -13.96
CA GLU A 104 5.31 -30.72 -13.41
C GLU A 104 4.56 -30.37 -12.12
N ASP A 105 4.15 -29.10 -11.95
CA ASP A 105 3.54 -28.56 -10.73
C ASP A 105 4.41 -28.69 -9.46
N GLU A 106 5.73 -28.86 -9.64
CA GLU A 106 6.70 -28.82 -8.55
C GLU A 106 6.85 -27.39 -8.00
N VAL A 107 6.94 -27.27 -6.67
CA VAL A 107 7.15 -25.96 -6.02
C VAL A 107 8.63 -25.57 -6.13
N ILE A 108 8.91 -24.53 -6.93
CA ILE A 108 10.26 -23.99 -7.12
C ILE A 108 10.66 -23.10 -5.95
N CYS A 109 9.75 -22.21 -5.54
CA CYS A 109 9.91 -21.37 -4.36
C CYS A 109 8.55 -20.92 -3.82
N SER A 110 8.50 -20.57 -2.54
CA SER A 110 7.32 -19.97 -1.92
C SER A 110 7.68 -18.69 -1.17
N SER A 111 6.69 -17.83 -0.96
CA SER A 111 6.84 -16.59 -0.21
C SER A 111 5.55 -16.26 0.51
N ARG A 112 5.70 -15.73 1.72
CA ARG A 112 4.58 -15.30 2.56
C ARG A 112 4.28 -13.82 2.34
N GLY A 113 3.00 -13.49 2.29
CA GLY A 113 2.49 -12.14 2.31
C GLY A 113 1.49 -11.94 3.44
N ALA A 114 1.15 -10.68 3.68
CA ALA A 114 0.15 -10.31 4.66
C ALA A 114 -1.13 -9.83 3.94
N LEU A 115 -2.27 -10.42 4.31
CA LEU A 115 -3.60 -10.03 3.87
C LEU A 115 -4.33 -9.35 5.02
N TYR A 116 -4.77 -8.12 4.82
CA TYR A 116 -5.60 -7.41 5.79
C TYR A 116 -7.09 -7.54 5.44
N MET A 117 -7.87 -8.13 6.36
CA MET A 117 -9.32 -8.15 6.33
C MET A 117 -9.88 -7.17 7.38
N PRO A 118 -10.58 -6.09 6.98
CA PRO A 118 -11.26 -5.24 7.94
C PRO A 118 -12.46 -5.99 8.54
N GLU A 119 -12.66 -5.79 9.84
CA GLU A 119 -13.92 -6.14 10.48
C GLU A 119 -15.08 -5.35 9.86
N ARG A 120 -16.31 -5.84 10.01
CA ARG A 120 -17.50 -5.10 9.56
C ARG A 120 -17.65 -3.83 10.38
N THR A 121 -17.16 -2.71 9.86
CA THR A 121 -17.31 -1.39 10.46
C THR A 121 -18.12 -0.46 9.56
N ARG A 122 -18.77 0.53 10.17
CA ARG A 122 -19.54 1.57 9.45
C ARG A 122 -18.68 2.76 8.99
N TYR A 123 -17.43 2.82 9.42
CA TYR A 123 -16.54 3.97 9.22
C TYR A 123 -15.16 3.50 8.79
N ALA A 124 -14.61 4.11 7.75
CA ALA A 124 -13.24 3.94 7.30
C ALA A 124 -12.61 5.32 7.12
N PHE A 125 -11.42 5.52 7.69
CA PHE A 125 -10.63 6.72 7.50
C PHE A 125 -9.52 6.42 6.50
N ILE A 126 -9.57 7.04 5.33
CA ILE A 126 -8.55 6.94 4.30
C ILE A 126 -7.76 8.24 4.32
N SER A 127 -6.45 8.14 4.51
CA SER A 127 -5.53 9.28 4.43
C SER A 127 -4.59 9.05 3.26
N ASP A 128 -4.45 10.05 2.41
CA ASP A 128 -3.38 10.05 1.43
C ASP A 128 -2.02 10.21 2.14
N ILE A 129 -1.02 9.45 1.70
CA ILE A 129 0.28 9.32 2.36
C ILE A 129 1.14 10.57 2.09
N ASP A 130 1.04 11.11 0.87
CA ASP A 130 2.01 12.08 0.35
C ASP A 130 1.74 13.52 0.80
N ASP A 131 0.47 13.91 0.95
CA ASP A 131 0.07 15.25 1.39
C ASP A 131 0.06 15.42 2.92
N THR A 132 0.18 14.32 3.68
CA THR A 132 0.05 14.35 5.14
C THR A 132 1.40 14.30 5.86
N ILE A 133 2.44 13.69 5.28
CA ILE A 133 3.72 13.40 5.98
C ILE A 133 4.93 14.09 5.33
N MET A 134 4.87 14.44 4.05
CA MET A 134 6.01 14.97 3.29
C MET A 134 5.98 16.48 3.05
N LYS A 135 7.13 17.13 3.25
CA LYS A 135 7.34 18.53 2.85
C LYS A 135 7.57 18.54 1.34
N SER A 136 6.54 18.90 0.56
CA SER A 136 6.69 19.03 -0.88
C SER A 136 7.38 20.37 -1.21
N TYR A 137 8.69 20.33 -1.50
CA TYR A 137 9.40 21.47 -2.10
C TYR A 137 8.99 21.58 -3.59
N SER A 138 7.78 22.07 -3.85
CA SER A 138 7.13 22.10 -5.18
C SER A 138 7.63 23.15 -6.17
N ALA A 139 8.61 23.96 -5.80
CA ALA A 139 8.95 25.13 -6.60
C ALA A 139 9.87 24.85 -7.81
N THR A 140 10.64 23.75 -7.90
CA THR A 140 11.47 23.46 -9.10
C THR A 140 11.79 21.98 -9.27
N ILE A 141 11.40 21.40 -10.42
CA ILE A 141 11.67 20.01 -10.83
C ILE A 141 13.17 19.66 -10.77
N ILE A 142 14.04 20.60 -11.18
CA ILE A 142 15.50 20.41 -11.21
C ILE A 142 16.08 20.30 -9.79
N ARG A 143 15.58 21.11 -8.85
CA ARG A 143 16.05 21.08 -7.45
C ARG A 143 15.65 19.79 -6.75
N ARG A 144 14.45 19.27 -7.05
CA ARG A 144 13.99 17.95 -6.60
C ARG A 144 14.86 16.82 -7.14
N LEU A 145 15.16 16.85 -8.44
CA LEU A 145 16.02 15.84 -9.07
C LEU A 145 17.44 15.87 -8.49
N TYR A 146 18.02 17.06 -8.30
CA TYR A 146 19.32 17.22 -7.66
C TYR A 146 19.34 16.68 -6.24
N GLU A 147 18.30 16.93 -5.43
CA GLU A 147 18.21 16.40 -4.07
C GLU A 147 18.04 14.87 -4.04
N LEU A 148 17.30 14.29 -4.99
CA LEU A 148 17.17 12.83 -5.15
C LEU A 148 18.49 12.15 -5.53
N ILE A 149 19.27 12.77 -6.43
CA ILE A 149 20.55 12.24 -6.90
C ILE A 149 21.68 12.45 -5.88
N SER A 150 21.67 13.57 -5.15
CA SER A 150 22.76 13.93 -4.23
C SER A 150 22.61 13.38 -2.81
N ARG A 151 21.39 13.09 -2.34
CA ARG A 151 21.14 12.67 -0.94
C ARG A 151 20.51 11.28 -0.85
N SER A 152 21.10 10.45 0.02
CA SER A 152 20.54 9.15 0.42
C SER A 152 19.13 9.30 1.03
N PRO A 153 18.18 8.39 0.73
CA PRO A 153 16.82 8.42 1.28
C PRO A 153 16.76 8.53 2.81
N ALA A 154 17.71 7.91 3.51
CA ALA A 154 17.79 7.88 4.97
C ALA A 154 18.04 9.25 5.62
N LYS A 155 18.45 10.27 4.84
CA LYS A 155 18.75 11.62 5.35
C LYS A 155 17.65 12.64 5.06
N ARG A 156 16.50 12.21 4.53
CA ARG A 156 15.36 13.10 4.25
C ARG A 156 14.61 13.42 5.55
N ARG A 157 14.40 14.71 5.83
CA ARG A 157 13.68 15.17 7.03
C ARG A 157 12.18 15.09 6.81
N PHE A 158 11.47 14.40 7.70
CA PHE A 158 10.01 14.40 7.77
C PHE A 158 9.49 15.68 8.44
N VAL A 159 8.24 16.06 8.15
CA VAL A 159 7.66 17.35 8.60
C VAL A 159 7.29 17.38 10.09
N LEU A 160 7.41 16.25 10.80
CA LEU A 160 7.18 16.17 12.24
C LEU A 160 8.34 16.79 13.04
N THR A 161 8.58 18.09 12.84
CA THR A 161 9.20 18.95 13.83
C THR A 161 8.16 20.01 14.17
N THR A 162 7.27 19.67 15.11
CA THR A 162 6.45 20.67 15.79
C THR A 162 7.40 21.74 16.32
N PRO A 163 7.29 23.02 15.92
CA PRO A 163 8.03 24.07 16.60
C PRO A 163 7.57 24.05 18.06
N ALA A 164 8.53 23.97 18.99
CA ALA A 164 8.29 23.80 20.43
C ALA A 164 7.47 24.93 21.09
N ASN A 165 6.92 25.89 20.33
CA ASN A 165 6.33 27.12 20.87
C ASN A 165 4.97 27.54 20.30
N SER A 166 4.22 26.67 19.64
CA SER A 166 2.81 26.98 19.27
C SER A 166 1.86 25.86 19.69
N ILE A 167 1.62 25.73 20.99
CA ILE A 167 0.60 24.83 21.53
C ILE A 167 -0.74 25.58 21.50
N MET A 168 -1.49 25.42 20.41
CA MET A 168 -2.95 25.45 20.53
C MET A 168 -3.37 24.04 20.96
N PRO A 169 -3.90 23.84 22.18
CA PRO A 169 -4.29 22.52 22.65
C PRO A 169 -5.37 21.96 21.71
N TRP A 170 -5.21 20.72 21.26
CA TRP A 170 -6.13 19.98 20.40
C TRP A 170 -7.61 20.04 20.85
N ARG A 171 -7.85 20.23 22.16
CA ARG A 171 -9.19 20.49 22.73
C ARG A 171 -9.87 21.78 22.21
N LYS A 172 -9.11 22.82 21.85
CA LYS A 172 -9.65 24.07 21.27
C LYS A 172 -9.97 23.94 19.78
N ALA A 173 -9.19 23.14 19.04
CA ALA A 173 -9.43 22.91 17.61
C ALA A 173 -10.75 22.15 17.35
N ILE A 174 -11.03 21.12 18.15
CA ILE A 174 -12.28 20.35 18.08
C ILE A 174 -13.49 21.25 18.40
N ARG A 175 -13.38 22.12 19.41
CA ARG A 175 -14.44 23.06 19.80
C ARG A 175 -14.70 24.14 18.74
N TRP A 176 -13.66 24.56 17.99
CA TRP A 176 -13.81 25.54 16.91
C TRP A 176 -14.51 24.96 15.68
N MET A 177 -14.23 23.69 15.34
CA MET A 177 -14.94 22.98 14.27
C MET A 177 -16.42 22.74 14.62
N ALA A 178 -16.75 22.45 15.88
CA ALA A 178 -18.12 22.22 16.32
C ALA A 178 -19.01 23.49 16.33
N ILE A 179 -18.43 24.70 16.41
CA ILE A 179 -19.19 25.97 16.45
C ILE A 179 -19.59 26.43 15.02
N LYS A 180 -19.05 25.81 13.97
CA LYS A 180 -19.23 26.23 12.58
C LYS A 180 -20.33 25.48 11.80
N THR A 181 -21.21 24.75 12.47
CA THR A 181 -22.48 24.30 11.88
C THR A 181 -23.53 25.41 12.01
N PRO A 182 -24.13 25.91 10.92
CA PRO A 182 -25.22 26.87 11.03
C PRO A 182 -26.45 26.18 11.63
N SER A 183 -26.76 26.53 12.85
CA SER A 183 -28.02 26.22 13.52
C SER A 183 -29.14 27.13 13.00
N SER A 184 -29.67 26.84 11.80
CA SER A 184 -30.97 27.37 11.36
C SER A 184 -31.45 26.71 10.06
N MET A 185 -32.09 25.54 10.17
CA MET A 185 -33.11 25.08 9.21
C MET A 185 -33.87 23.89 9.81
N SER A 186 -34.84 24.18 10.69
CA SER A 186 -36.01 23.33 10.95
C SER A 186 -37.00 24.09 11.85
N ALA A 187 -37.87 24.89 11.26
CA ALA A 187 -39.13 25.31 11.88
C ALA A 187 -40.12 25.72 10.77
N ALA A 188 -41.38 25.29 10.94
CA ALA A 188 -42.53 25.37 10.02
C ALA A 188 -42.52 24.30 8.91
N VAL A 189 -43.48 23.37 8.80
CA VAL A 189 -44.93 23.50 9.00
C VAL A 189 -45.51 22.17 9.52
N SER A 190 -46.22 22.21 10.65
CA SER A 190 -47.13 21.15 11.08
C SER A 190 -48.45 21.30 10.31
N GLY A 191 -48.93 20.24 9.68
CA GLY A 191 -50.29 20.16 9.19
C GLY A 191 -51.29 19.97 10.33
N THR A 192 -52.41 20.70 10.30
CA THR A 192 -53.72 20.22 10.78
C THR A 192 -54.81 20.94 9.97
N SER A 193 -55.79 20.15 9.55
CA SER A 193 -56.89 20.35 8.60
C SER A 193 -58.04 21.26 9.05
N MET A 194 -58.86 21.72 8.08
CA MET A 194 -60.35 21.82 8.00
C MET A 194 -60.67 22.94 6.96
N ILE A 195 -61.53 22.88 5.92
CA ILE A 195 -62.82 22.22 5.64
C ILE A 195 -63.62 22.08 6.93
N THR A 196 -64.42 23.05 7.38
CA THR A 196 -65.37 23.93 6.69
C THR A 196 -65.38 25.31 7.34
#